data_AF-A0AAJ0MJD3-F1
#
_entry.id   AF-A0AAJ0MJD3-F1
#
_cell.length_a   1.000
_cell.length_b   1.000
_cell.length_c   1.000
_cell.angle_alpha   90.00
_cell.angle_beta   90.00
_cell.angle_gamma   90.00
#
_symmetry.space_group_name_H-M   'P 1'
#
loop_
_entity.id
_entity.type
_entity.pdbx_description
1 polymer ?
#
loop_
_entity_poly.entity_id
_entity_poly.type
_entity_poly.pdbx_seq_one_letter_code
_entity_poly.pdbx_strand_id
1 'polypeptide(L)'
;MDTPIVNQLFKQLFHHHPTCPSHQNIARLATTIQHVRRQRQRFYSSRGRGPVGATSSKSESDWQQRTMLLPQDMSAEYNRFPMVTADNLRARKERPRRVKMLLRDFIEDSLYNPNYGYFSKQVVIFSPGEPFNFPAFEDELEFQSLLSKRYVEFEDKLDAVSYSDTRQLWFTPTELFRPYYGESIARYLVANYKLTTYPYHDLIIYEMGAGRGTLMLNILDYIRDFEPSVYARTKFKIIEISTQLATLQNSQLLQSAAGRGHSDKVEIINKSIFDWTQRVPSPCFFLAFEVFDNFAHDVVRYDLATEAPMQGIVLIDEKGDFYEFYTPNLDPVAARFFCVRDAATGGRYKLPYPSTRIGRWISANRPFAPNLSTPEYIPTRLMQFFDVLGKYFPAHRLLTSDFHSLPDAIKGLNAPIVQTRYARQPVPVSTPLVHQGYFDIMFPTDFRISESIYQAITGKLTRVLSHEEFMRRWAYVEETETRSGENPLLGWYKNASVLYTV
;
A
#
# COMPACT_ATOMS: atom_id res chain seq x y z
N MET A 1 -20.28 -3.07 -0.59
CA MET A 1 -20.77 -3.23 0.80
C MET A 1 -21.00 -1.82 1.31
N ASP A 2 -22.06 -1.15 0.83
CA ASP A 2 -22.10 0.33 0.82
C ASP A 2 -23.19 0.89 1.72
N THR A 3 -23.67 0.11 2.69
CA THR A 3 -24.77 0.53 3.57
C THR A 3 -24.23 0.93 4.95
N PRO A 4 -24.75 2.01 5.55
CA PRO A 4 -24.49 2.36 6.95
C PRO A 4 -24.79 1.20 7.90
N ILE A 5 -25.71 0.33 7.52
CA ILE A 5 -26.09 -0.89 8.25
C ILE A 5 -24.94 -1.90 8.28
N VAL A 6 -24.22 -2.11 7.18
CA VAL A 6 -23.05 -3.01 7.16
C VAL A 6 -21.90 -2.41 7.96
N ASN A 7 -21.67 -1.10 7.89
CA ASN A 7 -20.69 -0.42 8.76
C ASN A 7 -21.08 -0.52 10.24
N GLN A 8 -22.36 -0.38 10.59
CA GLN A 8 -22.86 -0.61 11.96
C GLN A 8 -22.71 -2.08 12.39
N LEU A 9 -22.96 -3.04 11.51
CA LEU A 9 -22.79 -4.47 11.77
C LEU A 9 -21.31 -4.82 11.99
N PHE A 10 -20.41 -4.31 11.15
CA PHE A 10 -18.97 -4.43 11.34
C PHE A 10 -18.54 -3.78 12.66
N LYS A 11 -18.99 -2.56 12.98
CA LYS A 11 -18.74 -1.89 14.27
C LYS A 11 -19.25 -2.75 15.45
N GLN A 12 -20.42 -3.36 15.35
CA GLN A 12 -20.97 -4.24 16.40
C GLN A 12 -20.20 -5.56 16.55
N LEU A 13 -19.74 -6.15 15.44
CA LEU A 13 -18.93 -7.36 15.45
C LEU A 13 -17.54 -7.13 16.05
N PHE A 14 -16.92 -5.97 15.79
CA PHE A 14 -15.58 -5.65 16.30
C PHE A 14 -15.54 -4.96 17.67
N HIS A 15 -16.69 -4.57 18.22
CA HIS A 15 -16.80 -4.10 19.61
C HIS A 15 -16.92 -5.25 20.63
N HIS A 16 -17.15 -6.49 20.20
CA HIS A 16 -17.28 -7.64 21.08
C HIS A 16 -16.08 -8.61 21.00
N HIS A 17 -15.16 -8.48 21.95
CA HIS A 17 -14.32 -9.58 22.43
C HIS A 17 -14.34 -9.58 23.98
N PRO A 18 -14.15 -10.72 24.66
CA PRO A 18 -15.25 -11.30 25.41
C PRO A 18 -14.95 -11.47 26.90
N THR A 19 -15.97 -11.26 27.72
CA THR A 19 -16.17 -12.04 28.94
C THR A 19 -17.43 -12.89 28.73
N CYS A 20 -17.25 -14.22 28.75
CA CYS A 20 -18.17 -15.33 28.47
C CYS A 20 -19.59 -15.27 29.13
N PRO A 21 -20.44 -16.30 28.96
CA PRO A 21 -21.00 -16.88 27.72
C PRO A 21 -22.54 -17.01 27.81
N SER A 22 -23.25 -17.19 26.69
CA SER A 22 -24.38 -18.15 26.66
C SER A 22 -24.84 -18.46 25.24
N HIS A 23 -24.93 -19.76 24.99
CA HIS A 23 -25.68 -20.36 23.91
C HIS A 23 -27.15 -19.95 23.96
N GLN A 24 -27.73 -19.80 22.76
CA GLN A 24 -29.14 -19.87 22.37
C GLN A 24 -29.52 -18.59 21.60
N ASN A 25 -29.80 -18.75 20.30
CA ASN A 25 -30.73 -17.96 19.46
C ASN A 25 -30.36 -17.86 17.97
N ILE A 26 -29.61 -18.81 17.40
CA ILE A 26 -29.37 -18.83 15.94
C ILE A 26 -30.55 -19.46 15.16
N ALA A 27 -31.48 -20.14 15.83
CA ALA A 27 -32.65 -20.76 15.18
C ALA A 27 -33.78 -19.79 14.76
N ARG A 28 -33.69 -18.49 15.07
CA ARG A 28 -34.72 -17.50 14.67
C ARG A 28 -34.32 -16.60 13.49
N LEU A 29 -33.08 -16.69 12.98
CA LEU A 29 -32.61 -15.84 11.88
C LEU A 29 -33.00 -16.38 10.48
N ALA A 30 -33.26 -17.69 10.37
CA ALA A 30 -33.55 -18.33 9.09
C ALA A 30 -34.98 -18.08 8.57
N THR A 31 -35.92 -17.68 9.42
CA THR A 31 -37.33 -17.50 9.05
C THR A 31 -37.68 -16.08 8.60
N THR A 32 -36.85 -15.07 8.88
CA THR A 32 -37.13 -13.68 8.48
C THR A 32 -36.68 -13.35 7.04
N ILE A 33 -35.74 -14.13 6.49
CA ILE A 33 -35.20 -13.91 5.13
C ILE A 33 -36.12 -14.50 4.03
N GLN A 34 -36.99 -15.46 4.37
CA GLN A 34 -37.92 -16.05 3.40
C GLN A 34 -39.19 -15.22 3.15
N HIS A 35 -39.57 -14.31 4.06
CA HIS A 35 -40.78 -13.48 3.89
C HIS A 35 -40.60 -12.22 3.02
N VAL A 36 -39.38 -11.71 2.84
CA VAL A 36 -39.13 -10.52 2.01
C VAL A 36 -39.07 -10.84 0.50
N ARG A 37 -38.85 -12.11 0.13
CA ARG A 37 -38.76 -12.53 -1.28
C ARG A 37 -40.12 -12.77 -1.97
N ARG A 38 -41.26 -12.70 -1.26
CA ARG A 38 -42.59 -13.00 -1.83
C ARG A 38 -43.49 -11.80 -2.16
N GLN A 39 -43.05 -10.56 -1.96
CA GLN A 39 -43.87 -9.37 -2.22
C GLN A 39 -43.41 -8.49 -3.40
N ARG A 40 -42.46 -8.95 -4.23
CA ARG A 40 -42.08 -8.26 -5.48
C ARG A 40 -42.82 -8.81 -6.71
N GLN A 41 -44.14 -8.87 -6.67
CA GLN A 41 -44.96 -8.88 -7.89
C GLN A 41 -46.29 -8.18 -7.60
N ARG A 42 -46.65 -7.28 -8.52
CA ARG A 42 -47.83 -6.36 -8.53
C ARG A 42 -47.56 -5.01 -7.87
N PHE A 43 -47.33 -3.98 -8.68
CA PHE A 43 -48.37 -3.02 -9.08
C PHE A 43 -47.81 -2.09 -10.17
N TYR A 44 -48.43 -2.17 -11.35
CA TYR A 44 -48.35 -1.14 -12.39
C TYR A 44 -49.31 0.02 -12.03
N SER A 45 -48.98 1.20 -12.58
CA SER A 45 -49.83 2.38 -12.79
C SER A 45 -50.21 3.26 -11.59
N SER A 46 -49.76 4.51 -11.61
CA SER A 46 -50.65 5.67 -11.82
C SER A 46 -49.85 6.96 -12.05
N ARG A 47 -50.40 7.80 -12.93
CA ARG A 47 -49.91 9.13 -13.33
C ARG A 47 -50.16 10.16 -12.22
N GLY A 48 -49.30 11.17 -12.13
CA GLY A 48 -49.59 12.44 -11.47
C GLY A 48 -48.71 13.58 -12.01
N ARG A 49 -49.30 14.50 -12.76
CA ARG A 49 -48.72 15.79 -13.20
C ARG A 49 -48.88 16.83 -12.09
N GLY A 50 -47.89 17.72 -11.91
CA GLY A 50 -48.00 18.97 -11.14
C GLY A 50 -46.72 19.81 -11.22
N PRO A 51 -46.78 21.15 -11.18
CA PRO A 51 -46.07 21.99 -12.18
C PRO A 51 -44.79 22.70 -11.71
N VAL A 52 -44.09 23.20 -12.73
CA VAL A 52 -42.86 24.00 -12.76
C VAL A 52 -43.04 25.36 -12.08
N GLY A 53 -42.06 25.76 -11.27
CA GLY A 53 -41.86 27.14 -10.80
C GLY A 53 -40.36 27.47 -10.79
N ALA A 54 -39.94 28.33 -11.71
CA ALA A 54 -38.58 28.83 -11.83
C ALA A 54 -38.33 29.95 -10.80
N THR A 55 -37.22 29.87 -10.08
CA THR A 55 -36.52 31.06 -9.55
C THR A 55 -35.01 30.81 -9.59
N SER A 56 -34.33 31.69 -10.31
CA SER A 56 -32.89 31.78 -10.41
C SER A 56 -32.29 32.33 -9.11
N SER A 57 -31.41 31.57 -8.47
CA SER A 57 -30.38 32.15 -7.62
C SER A 57 -29.06 31.43 -7.89
N LYS A 58 -28.01 32.22 -8.17
CA LYS A 58 -26.63 31.74 -8.29
C LYS A 58 -26.22 31.21 -6.92
N SER A 59 -26.21 29.89 -6.74
CA SER A 59 -25.76 29.23 -5.52
C SER A 59 -24.52 28.41 -5.83
N GLU A 60 -23.41 28.74 -5.17
CA GLU A 60 -22.13 28.01 -5.23
C GLU A 60 -22.17 26.65 -4.50
N SER A 61 -23.28 25.93 -4.58
CA SER A 61 -23.56 24.80 -3.67
C SER A 61 -24.21 23.58 -4.32
N ASP A 62 -23.95 23.31 -5.60
CA ASP A 62 -24.54 22.14 -6.28
C ASP A 62 -23.46 21.11 -6.66
N TRP A 63 -22.73 20.65 -5.66
CA TRP A 63 -21.75 19.57 -5.80
C TRP A 63 -22.13 18.40 -4.90
N GLN A 64 -22.95 17.49 -5.42
CA GLN A 64 -23.17 16.17 -4.83
C GLN A 64 -23.03 15.08 -5.90
N GLN A 65 -22.16 14.12 -5.60
CA GLN A 65 -21.99 12.91 -6.38
C GLN A 65 -23.27 12.06 -6.26
N ARG A 66 -24.09 12.03 -7.31
CA ARG A 66 -25.27 11.16 -7.39
C ARG A 66 -24.84 9.70 -7.56
N THR A 67 -24.48 9.06 -6.44
CA THR A 67 -24.39 7.60 -6.31
C THR A 67 -25.81 7.03 -6.15
N MET A 68 -26.03 5.74 -6.41
CA MET A 68 -27.35 5.06 -6.46
C MET A 68 -28.16 5.02 -5.14
N LEU A 69 -27.72 5.72 -4.09
CA LEU A 69 -28.43 6.00 -2.85
C LEU A 69 -28.23 7.49 -2.59
N LEU A 70 -29.33 8.25 -2.39
CA LEU A 70 -29.24 9.69 -2.09
C LEU A 70 -28.26 9.91 -0.92
N PRO A 71 -27.11 10.57 -1.13
CA PRO A 71 -26.22 10.91 -0.05
C PRO A 71 -26.95 11.86 0.89
N GLN A 72 -26.81 11.65 2.20
CA GLN A 72 -27.23 12.64 3.17
C GLN A 72 -26.44 13.94 2.92
N ASP A 73 -27.13 15.07 2.83
CA ASP A 73 -26.45 16.36 2.66
C ASP A 73 -25.66 16.68 3.93
N MET A 74 -24.33 16.63 3.83
CA MET A 74 -23.37 16.90 4.90
C MET A 74 -22.58 18.20 4.66
N SER A 75 -23.11 19.11 3.83
CA SER A 75 -22.42 20.34 3.43
C SER A 75 -22.21 21.30 4.62
N ALA A 76 -23.16 21.34 5.56
CA ALA A 76 -23.07 22.17 6.76
C ALA A 76 -21.94 21.68 7.69
N GLU A 77 -21.87 20.37 7.90
CA GLU A 77 -20.84 19.67 8.67
C GLU A 77 -19.46 19.85 8.03
N TYR A 78 -19.38 19.74 6.70
CA TYR A 78 -18.15 19.98 5.96
C TYR A 78 -17.61 21.39 6.22
N ASN A 79 -18.46 22.41 6.23
CA ASN A 79 -18.04 23.79 6.51
C ASN A 79 -17.67 24.00 7.99
N ARG A 80 -18.29 23.26 8.90
CA ARG A 80 -18.08 23.39 10.35
C ARG A 80 -16.84 22.65 10.87
N PHE A 81 -16.55 21.47 10.34
CA PHE A 81 -15.51 20.60 10.91
C PHE A 81 -14.10 21.04 10.52
N PRO A 82 -13.11 20.94 11.45
CA PRO A 82 -11.75 21.38 11.20
C PRO A 82 -11.01 20.42 10.26
N MET A 83 -10.10 20.99 9.47
CA MET A 83 -9.14 20.24 8.67
C MET A 83 -8.00 19.72 9.55
N VAL A 84 -7.69 18.43 9.47
CA VAL A 84 -6.57 17.80 10.20
C VAL A 84 -5.68 17.00 9.24
N THR A 85 -4.44 16.76 9.64
CA THR A 85 -3.45 15.96 8.91
C THR A 85 -3.10 14.69 9.69
N ALA A 86 -2.48 13.70 9.02
CA ALA A 86 -2.01 12.50 9.71
C ALA A 86 -1.00 12.82 10.84
N ASP A 87 -0.15 13.82 10.64
CA ASP A 87 0.82 14.26 11.66
C ASP A 87 0.13 14.80 12.92
N ASN A 88 -0.96 15.55 12.78
CA ASN A 88 -1.76 16.04 13.90
C ASN A 88 -2.42 14.88 14.69
N LEU A 89 -2.68 13.76 14.02
CA LEU A 89 -3.35 12.58 14.58
C LEU A 89 -2.37 11.57 15.19
N ARG A 90 -1.07 11.63 14.86
CA ARG A 90 -0.02 10.71 15.33
C ARG A 90 -0.01 10.52 16.86
N ALA A 91 -0.26 11.59 17.62
CA ALA A 91 -0.30 11.56 19.08
C ALA A 91 -1.64 11.09 19.68
N ARG A 92 -2.70 10.98 18.87
CA ARG A 92 -4.03 10.59 19.35
C ARG A 92 -4.13 9.08 19.49
N LYS A 93 -4.68 8.63 20.61
CA LYS A 93 -4.95 7.20 20.88
C LYS A 93 -6.26 6.72 20.30
N GLU A 94 -7.21 7.62 20.11
CA GLU A 94 -8.54 7.33 19.61
C GLU A 94 -8.69 7.85 18.18
N ARG A 95 -9.52 7.14 17.41
CA ARG A 95 -9.82 7.49 16.02
C ARG A 95 -10.55 8.83 15.97
N PRO A 96 -10.19 9.72 15.03
CA PRO A 96 -10.79 11.04 14.95
C PRO A 96 -12.27 10.96 14.56
N ARG A 97 -13.07 11.90 15.08
CA ARG A 97 -14.47 12.12 14.74
C ARG A 97 -14.71 13.62 14.61
N ARG A 98 -15.73 14.02 13.84
CA ARG A 98 -16.05 15.44 13.58
C ARG A 98 -14.86 16.22 12.99
N VAL A 99 -14.17 15.64 12.02
CA VAL A 99 -13.03 16.26 11.34
C VAL A 99 -13.13 16.05 9.83
N LYS A 100 -12.35 16.81 9.07
CA LYS A 100 -12.08 16.54 7.65
C LYS A 100 -10.58 16.46 7.40
N MET A 101 -10.16 15.69 6.42
CA MET A 101 -8.75 15.52 6.03
C MET A 101 -8.62 15.13 4.56
N LEU A 102 -7.45 15.28 3.96
CA LEU A 102 -7.22 14.81 2.60
C LEU A 102 -7.24 13.29 2.58
N LEU A 103 -7.53 12.67 1.43
CA LEU A 103 -7.52 11.21 1.34
C LEU A 103 -6.15 10.63 1.70
N ARG A 104 -5.05 11.29 1.29
CA ARG A 104 -3.70 10.84 1.69
C ARG A 104 -3.52 10.80 3.21
N ASP A 105 -4.04 11.80 3.93
CA ASP A 105 -3.92 11.90 5.39
C ASP A 105 -4.77 10.83 6.06
N PHE A 106 -5.94 10.55 5.50
CA PHE A 106 -6.81 9.47 5.96
C PHE A 106 -6.15 8.10 5.79
N ILE A 107 -5.52 7.83 4.64
CA ILE A 107 -4.81 6.56 4.38
C ILE A 107 -3.59 6.45 5.28
N GLU A 108 -2.78 7.51 5.39
CA GLU A 108 -1.59 7.51 6.25
C GLU A 108 -1.97 7.28 7.72
N ASP A 109 -3.02 7.93 8.23
CA ASP A 109 -3.53 7.68 9.58
C ASP A 109 -4.08 6.25 9.74
N SER A 110 -4.74 5.72 8.70
CA SER A 110 -5.29 4.35 8.70
C SER A 110 -4.20 3.28 8.77
N LEU A 111 -3.09 3.50 8.07
CA LEU A 111 -2.00 2.53 7.96
C LEU A 111 -0.97 2.69 9.09
N TYR A 112 -0.52 3.92 9.35
CA TYR A 112 0.71 4.21 10.10
C TYR A 112 0.49 4.86 11.48
N ASN A 113 -0.75 5.12 11.91
CA ASN A 113 -0.96 5.66 13.25
C ASN A 113 -0.41 4.70 14.33
N PRO A 114 0.44 5.16 15.27
CA PRO A 114 1.07 4.28 16.28
C PRO A 114 0.09 3.57 17.21
N ASN A 115 -1.12 4.10 17.39
CA ASN A 115 -2.07 3.59 18.39
C ASN A 115 -3.16 2.70 17.79
N TYR A 116 -3.52 2.95 16.54
CA TYR A 116 -4.61 2.22 15.89
C TYR A 116 -4.40 1.95 14.41
N GLY A 117 -3.27 2.33 13.83
CA GLY A 117 -2.94 2.05 12.44
C GLY A 117 -2.80 0.55 12.18
N TYR A 118 -2.96 0.17 10.92
CA TYR A 118 -2.94 -1.21 10.46
C TYR A 118 -1.62 -1.91 10.83
N PHE A 119 -0.49 -1.28 10.52
CA PHE A 119 0.85 -1.80 10.80
C PHE A 119 1.17 -1.90 12.30
N SER A 120 0.52 -1.09 13.13
CA SER A 120 0.74 -1.09 14.58
C SER A 120 0.00 -2.23 15.29
N LYS A 121 -1.09 -2.76 14.71
CA LYS A 121 -1.99 -3.71 15.41
C LYS A 121 -2.06 -5.10 14.81
N GLN A 122 -1.99 -5.21 13.48
CA GLN A 122 -2.54 -6.39 12.80
C GLN A 122 -1.53 -7.22 12.02
N VAL A 123 -0.31 -6.70 11.80
CA VAL A 123 0.62 -7.30 10.84
C VAL A 123 1.50 -8.37 11.46
N VAL A 124 1.34 -9.60 10.98
CA VAL A 124 2.27 -10.70 11.21
C VAL A 124 2.87 -11.11 9.87
N ILE A 125 4.20 -11.03 9.75
CA ILE A 125 4.91 -11.50 8.56
C ILE A 125 5.03 -13.02 8.64
N PHE A 126 4.51 -13.71 7.62
CA PHE A 126 4.63 -15.16 7.50
C PHE A 126 6.08 -15.56 7.27
N SER A 127 6.55 -16.58 8.00
CA SER A 127 7.85 -17.18 7.77
C SER A 127 7.69 -18.69 7.63
N PRO A 128 8.01 -19.28 6.45
CA PRO A 128 7.67 -20.66 6.12
C PRO A 128 8.53 -21.71 6.87
N GLY A 129 9.31 -21.32 7.87
CA GLY A 129 10.34 -22.20 8.46
C GLY A 129 11.51 -22.38 7.49
N GLU A 130 12.20 -23.51 7.51
CA GLU A 130 13.43 -23.72 6.72
C GLU A 130 13.30 -23.35 5.24
N PRO A 131 14.36 -22.80 4.60
CA PRO A 131 14.40 -22.53 3.16
C PRO A 131 13.87 -23.71 2.32
N PHE A 132 13.21 -23.39 1.20
CA PHE A 132 12.74 -24.40 0.27
C PHE A 132 13.90 -24.91 -0.60
N ASN A 133 14.00 -26.23 -0.75
CA ASN A 133 14.94 -26.85 -1.70
C ASN A 133 14.21 -27.09 -3.03
N PHE A 134 14.20 -26.08 -3.90
CA PHE A 134 13.42 -26.11 -5.15
C PHE A 134 13.78 -27.29 -6.08
N PRO A 135 15.06 -27.64 -6.28
CA PRO A 135 15.46 -28.80 -7.09
C PRO A 135 14.95 -30.16 -6.58
N ALA A 136 14.49 -30.23 -5.33
CA ALA A 136 13.90 -31.45 -4.79
C ALA A 136 12.43 -31.65 -5.20
N PHE A 137 11.71 -30.59 -5.61
CA PHE A 137 10.32 -30.70 -6.04
C PHE A 137 10.23 -31.25 -7.46
N GLU A 138 9.24 -32.11 -7.69
CA GLU A 138 8.89 -32.60 -9.01
C GLU A 138 8.44 -31.46 -9.91
N ASP A 139 7.52 -30.62 -9.43
CA ASP A 139 6.91 -29.51 -10.17
C ASP A 139 6.49 -28.34 -9.26
N GLU A 140 5.93 -27.29 -9.86
CA GLU A 140 5.44 -26.13 -9.11
C GLU A 140 4.21 -26.46 -8.22
N LEU A 141 3.41 -27.47 -8.58
CA LEU A 141 2.23 -27.88 -7.79
C LEU A 141 2.65 -28.50 -6.46
N GLU A 142 3.71 -29.29 -6.44
CA GLU A 142 4.28 -29.83 -5.20
C GLU A 142 4.75 -28.70 -4.27
N PHE A 143 5.45 -27.71 -4.83
CA PHE A 143 5.85 -26.52 -4.08
C PHE A 143 4.65 -25.77 -3.50
N GLN A 144 3.60 -25.53 -4.30
CA GLN A 144 2.36 -24.88 -3.85
C GLN A 144 1.66 -25.65 -2.73
N SER A 145 1.63 -26.99 -2.82
CA SER A 145 1.06 -27.86 -1.81
C SER A 145 1.82 -27.77 -0.48
N LEU A 146 3.15 -27.84 -0.53
CA LEU A 146 3.99 -27.73 0.67
C LEU A 146 3.89 -26.33 1.30
N LEU A 147 3.90 -25.28 0.49
CA LEU A 147 3.72 -23.91 0.97
C LEU A 147 2.37 -23.76 1.68
N SER A 148 1.29 -24.25 1.07
CA SER A 148 -0.05 -24.23 1.64
C SER A 148 -0.11 -24.96 2.98
N LYS A 149 0.54 -26.13 3.08
CA LYS A 149 0.65 -26.88 4.33
C LYS A 149 1.38 -26.08 5.41
N ARG A 150 2.57 -25.54 5.10
CA ARG A 150 3.37 -24.73 6.05
C ARG A 150 2.63 -23.48 6.49
N TYR A 151 1.85 -22.89 5.60
CA TYR A 151 1.01 -21.74 5.90
C TYR A 151 -0.07 -22.06 6.95
N VAL A 152 -0.81 -23.16 6.75
CA VAL A 152 -1.81 -23.63 7.72
C VAL A 152 -1.16 -23.97 9.06
N GLU A 153 -0.05 -24.70 9.05
CA GLU A 153 0.68 -25.06 10.28
C GLU A 153 1.19 -23.83 11.05
N PHE A 154 1.68 -22.80 10.34
CA PHE A 154 2.13 -21.56 10.94
C PHE A 154 0.97 -20.82 11.61
N GLU A 155 -0.17 -20.74 10.92
CA GLU A 155 -1.36 -20.09 11.46
C GLU A 155 -1.94 -20.85 12.66
N ASP A 156 -1.99 -22.18 12.60
CA ASP A 156 -2.44 -23.04 13.72
C ASP A 156 -1.56 -22.85 14.96
N LYS A 157 -0.23 -22.73 14.79
CA LYS A 157 0.70 -22.42 15.89
C LYS A 157 0.41 -21.05 16.51
N LEU A 158 0.09 -20.05 15.69
CA LEU A 158 -0.26 -18.73 16.21
C LEU A 158 -1.61 -18.73 16.92
N ASP A 159 -2.60 -19.44 16.40
CA ASP A 159 -3.92 -19.60 17.04
C ASP A 159 -3.84 -20.37 18.36
N ALA A 160 -2.93 -21.34 18.47
CA ALA A 160 -2.66 -22.03 19.72
C ALA A 160 -2.10 -21.11 20.82
N VAL A 161 -1.36 -20.05 20.46
CA VAL A 161 -0.86 -19.04 21.40
C VAL A 161 -1.94 -18.00 21.70
N SER A 162 -2.56 -17.45 20.66
CA SER A 162 -3.62 -16.45 20.79
C SER A 162 -4.51 -16.49 19.55
N TYR A 163 -5.73 -17.00 19.68
CA TYR A 163 -6.68 -17.04 18.58
C TYR A 163 -7.07 -15.64 18.10
N SER A 164 -7.07 -15.42 16.77
CA SER A 164 -7.57 -14.16 16.19
C SER A 164 -8.20 -14.37 14.82
N ASP A 165 -9.49 -14.04 14.71
CA ASP A 165 -10.22 -14.04 13.44
C ASP A 165 -9.74 -12.98 12.44
N THR A 166 -9.01 -11.96 12.93
CA THR A 166 -8.61 -10.79 12.14
C THR A 166 -7.11 -10.72 11.87
N ARG A 167 -6.37 -11.79 12.17
CA ARG A 167 -4.93 -11.82 11.95
C ARG A 167 -4.60 -11.64 10.46
N GLN A 168 -3.80 -10.64 10.17
CA GLN A 168 -3.27 -10.41 8.84
C GLN A 168 -1.94 -11.14 8.70
N LEU A 169 -1.78 -11.86 7.59
CA LEU A 169 -0.56 -12.61 7.27
C LEU A 169 -0.04 -12.12 5.92
N TRP A 170 1.21 -11.66 5.94
CA TRP A 170 1.86 -11.05 4.79
C TRP A 170 2.81 -12.03 4.11
N PHE A 171 2.79 -12.06 2.78
CA PHE A 171 3.63 -12.89 1.94
C PHE A 171 4.61 -12.04 1.15
N THR A 172 5.91 -12.16 1.45
CA THR A 172 6.96 -11.41 0.76
C THR A 172 7.90 -12.37 0.03
N PRO A 173 8.48 -11.98 -1.12
CA PRO A 173 9.42 -12.80 -1.87
C PRO A 173 10.69 -13.05 -1.05
N THR A 174 11.06 -12.11 -0.18
CA THR A 174 12.16 -12.24 0.77
C THR A 174 11.98 -13.44 1.71
N GLU A 175 10.76 -13.71 2.19
CA GLU A 175 10.49 -14.86 3.05
C GLU A 175 10.30 -16.15 2.25
N LEU A 176 9.67 -16.06 1.07
CA LEU A 176 9.34 -17.23 0.24
C LEU A 176 10.56 -17.83 -0.46
N PHE A 177 11.44 -16.99 -0.99
CA PHE A 177 12.56 -17.40 -1.85
C PHE A 177 13.92 -17.24 -1.17
N ARG A 178 13.96 -17.24 0.16
CA ARG A 178 15.22 -17.24 0.89
C ARG A 178 16.01 -18.55 0.67
N PRO A 179 17.34 -18.49 0.64
CA PRO A 179 18.17 -17.28 0.64
C PRO A 179 18.29 -16.63 -0.76
N TYR A 180 17.93 -17.35 -1.82
CA TYR A 180 18.18 -17.02 -3.24
C TYR A 180 17.78 -15.60 -3.67
N TYR A 181 16.63 -15.09 -3.20
CA TYR A 181 16.20 -13.72 -3.49
C TYR A 181 17.12 -12.66 -2.86
N GLY A 182 17.57 -12.88 -1.61
CA GLY A 182 18.50 -11.98 -0.95
C GLY A 182 19.90 -12.05 -1.54
N GLU A 183 20.34 -13.23 -1.96
CA GLU A 183 21.63 -13.42 -2.63
C GLU A 183 21.70 -12.73 -3.99
N SER A 184 20.62 -12.75 -4.78
CA SER A 184 20.58 -12.03 -6.06
C SER A 184 20.75 -10.52 -5.87
N ILE A 185 20.09 -9.96 -4.86
CA ILE A 185 20.25 -8.56 -4.47
C ILE A 185 21.69 -8.30 -4.00
N ALA A 186 22.27 -9.19 -3.18
CA ALA A 186 23.64 -9.07 -2.71
C ALA A 186 24.65 -9.04 -3.88
N ARG A 187 24.48 -9.92 -4.88
CA ARG A 187 25.30 -9.95 -6.10
C ARG A 187 25.21 -8.63 -6.87
N TYR A 188 24.00 -8.09 -7.05
CA TYR A 188 23.82 -6.78 -7.66
C TYR A 188 24.57 -5.68 -6.89
N LEU A 189 24.42 -5.63 -5.56
CA LEU A 189 25.03 -4.61 -4.71
C LEU A 189 26.56 -4.68 -4.77
N VAL A 190 27.14 -5.88 -4.62
CA VAL A 190 28.59 -6.07 -4.65
C VAL A 190 29.16 -5.71 -6.02
N ALA A 191 28.55 -6.17 -7.12
CA ALA A 191 29.04 -5.89 -8.46
C ALA A 191 29.08 -4.36 -8.72
N ASN A 192 27.99 -3.66 -8.42
CA ASN A 192 27.92 -2.21 -8.63
C ASN A 192 28.82 -1.42 -7.67
N TYR A 193 28.97 -1.89 -6.43
CA TYR A 193 29.92 -1.31 -5.47
C TYR A 193 31.36 -1.42 -5.96
N LYS A 194 31.77 -2.61 -6.41
CA LYS A 194 33.12 -2.87 -6.94
C LYS A 194 33.45 -2.01 -8.17
N LEU A 195 32.46 -1.79 -9.03
CA LEU A 195 32.66 -1.01 -10.26
C LEU A 195 32.82 0.49 -10.02
N THR A 196 32.42 1.01 -8.87
CA THR A 196 32.20 2.46 -8.75
C THR A 196 32.83 3.12 -7.53
N THR A 197 32.81 2.48 -6.37
CA THR A 197 33.25 3.12 -5.11
C THR A 197 34.30 2.33 -4.36
N TYR A 198 34.42 1.03 -4.61
CA TYR A 198 35.49 0.21 -4.03
C TYR A 198 36.86 0.62 -4.57
N PRO A 199 37.93 0.66 -3.75
CA PRO A 199 37.97 0.44 -2.29
C PRO A 199 37.87 1.73 -1.46
N TYR A 200 37.55 2.89 -2.07
CA TYR A 200 37.69 4.22 -1.46
C TYR A 200 36.60 4.54 -0.43
N HIS A 201 35.37 4.10 -0.66
CA HIS A 201 34.24 4.32 0.25
C HIS A 201 33.67 3.00 0.77
N ASP A 202 33.19 2.98 2.02
CA ASP A 202 32.51 1.83 2.62
C ASP A 202 31.22 1.47 1.85
N LEU A 203 30.84 0.20 1.86
CA LEU A 203 29.54 -0.24 1.33
C LEU A 203 28.46 0.06 2.37
N ILE A 204 27.80 1.20 2.23
CA ILE A 204 26.68 1.60 3.12
C ILE A 204 25.37 1.24 2.45
N ILE A 205 24.55 0.43 3.13
CA ILE A 205 23.23 -0.01 2.67
C ILE A 205 22.19 0.49 3.67
N TYR A 206 21.23 1.28 3.19
CA TYR A 206 20.03 1.62 3.94
C TYR A 206 18.89 0.72 3.48
N GLU A 207 18.15 0.13 4.40
CA GLU A 207 16.92 -0.62 4.10
C GLU A 207 15.75 0.03 4.84
N MET A 208 14.76 0.49 4.09
CA MET A 208 13.52 1.02 4.63
C MET A 208 12.51 -0.12 4.79
N GLY A 209 11.99 -0.30 6.01
CA GLY A 209 10.96 -1.31 6.27
C GLY A 209 11.47 -2.75 6.18
N ALA A 210 12.52 -3.09 6.93
CA ALA A 210 13.18 -4.41 6.84
C ALA A 210 12.32 -5.61 7.30
N GLY A 211 11.13 -5.37 7.85
CA GLY A 211 10.22 -6.41 8.35
C GLY A 211 10.91 -7.29 9.41
N ARG A 212 11.15 -8.56 9.07
CA ARG A 212 11.86 -9.51 9.96
C ARG A 212 13.39 -9.44 9.88
N GLY A 213 13.95 -8.62 8.98
CA GLY A 213 15.39 -8.55 8.71
C GLY A 213 15.95 -9.69 7.86
N THR A 214 15.08 -10.53 7.28
CA THR A 214 15.49 -11.69 6.47
C THR A 214 16.30 -11.28 5.24
N LEU A 215 15.94 -10.17 4.58
CA LEU A 215 16.69 -9.66 3.43
C LEU A 215 18.11 -9.24 3.84
N MET A 216 18.22 -8.39 4.87
CA MET A 216 19.49 -7.99 5.46
C MET A 216 20.38 -9.21 5.79
N LEU A 217 19.85 -10.20 6.50
CA LEU A 217 20.62 -11.38 6.90
C LEU A 217 21.15 -12.13 5.67
N ASN A 218 20.30 -12.42 4.69
CA ASN A 218 20.71 -13.10 3.46
C ASN A 218 21.79 -12.32 2.68
N ILE A 219 21.67 -10.98 2.62
CA ILE A 219 22.68 -10.13 1.98
C ILE A 219 24.00 -10.19 2.75
N LEU A 220 23.97 -10.04 4.07
CA LEU A 220 25.20 -10.03 4.89
C LEU A 220 25.89 -11.39 4.93
N ASP A 221 25.13 -12.48 5.00
CA ASP A 221 25.65 -13.85 4.90
C ASP A 221 26.34 -14.06 3.55
N TYR A 222 25.67 -13.69 2.44
CA TYR A 222 26.26 -13.81 1.10
C TYR A 222 27.56 -13.03 0.96
N ILE A 223 27.58 -11.77 1.38
CA ILE A 223 28.80 -10.94 1.26
C ILE A 223 29.90 -11.49 2.17
N ARG A 224 29.58 -11.98 3.38
CA ARG A 224 30.56 -12.59 4.29
C ARG A 224 31.22 -13.81 3.65
N ASP A 225 30.43 -14.70 3.05
CA ASP A 225 30.88 -16.02 2.62
C ASP A 225 31.62 -15.96 1.28
N PHE A 226 31.17 -15.09 0.36
CA PHE A 226 31.74 -14.99 -0.99
C PHE A 226 32.70 -13.82 -1.17
N GLU A 227 32.55 -12.73 -0.39
CA GLU A 227 33.26 -11.46 -0.61
C GLU A 227 33.79 -10.84 0.70
N PRO A 228 34.69 -11.53 1.45
CA PRO A 228 35.08 -11.10 2.80
C PRO A 228 35.72 -9.71 2.87
N SER A 229 36.43 -9.29 1.82
CA SER A 229 37.06 -7.97 1.72
C SER A 229 36.01 -6.85 1.60
N VAL A 230 34.90 -7.11 0.93
CA VAL A 230 33.75 -6.21 0.87
C VAL A 230 33.02 -6.23 2.20
N TYR A 231 32.76 -7.41 2.76
CA TYR A 231 32.08 -7.58 4.05
C TYR A 231 32.72 -6.78 5.18
N ALA A 232 34.07 -6.76 5.25
CA ALA A 232 34.81 -5.99 6.23
C ALA A 232 34.45 -4.50 6.23
N ARG A 233 34.05 -3.96 5.06
CA ARG A 233 33.72 -2.56 4.83
C ARG A 233 32.21 -2.32 4.65
N THR A 234 31.37 -3.32 4.91
CA THR A 234 29.91 -3.21 4.80
C THR A 234 29.32 -2.62 6.08
N LYS A 235 28.36 -1.70 5.93
CA LYS A 235 27.52 -1.17 7.01
C LYS A 235 26.08 -1.19 6.56
N PHE A 236 25.23 -1.83 7.36
CA PHE A 236 23.82 -2.02 7.06
C PHE A 236 22.96 -1.24 8.05
N LYS A 237 22.08 -0.39 7.54
CA LYS A 237 21.29 0.57 8.32
C LYS A 237 19.82 0.36 8.05
N ILE A 238 19.08 -0.12 9.04
CA ILE A 238 17.63 -0.33 8.93
C ILE A 238 16.91 0.93 9.39
N ILE A 239 15.99 1.44 8.57
CA ILE A 239 15.10 2.54 8.92
C ILE A 239 13.72 1.94 9.22
N GLU A 240 13.32 2.03 10.49
CA GLU A 240 12.06 1.50 10.99
C GLU A 240 11.28 2.57 11.75
N ILE A 241 9.98 2.68 11.50
CA ILE A 241 9.11 3.74 12.02
C ILE A 241 8.43 3.35 13.34
N SER A 242 8.15 2.07 13.55
CA SER A 242 7.30 1.64 14.66
C SER A 242 8.11 1.51 15.95
N THR A 243 7.71 2.20 17.02
CA THR A 243 8.27 2.01 18.37
C THR A 243 7.74 0.74 19.06
N GLN A 244 6.56 0.24 18.65
CA GLN A 244 5.89 -0.91 19.26
C GLN A 244 6.26 -2.25 18.58
N LEU A 245 6.40 -2.27 17.26
CA LEU A 245 7.06 -3.38 16.55
C LEU A 245 8.56 -3.43 16.90
N ALA A 246 9.17 -2.27 17.17
CA ALA A 246 10.61 -2.12 17.42
C ALA A 246 11.17 -2.89 18.61
N THR A 247 10.61 -2.88 19.83
CA THR A 247 11.42 -3.41 20.95
C THR A 247 11.64 -4.93 20.84
N LEU A 248 10.61 -5.68 20.46
CA LEU A 248 10.70 -7.13 20.32
C LEU A 248 11.28 -7.54 18.97
N GLN A 249 10.88 -6.91 17.85
CA GLN A 249 11.46 -7.26 16.55
C GLN A 249 12.90 -6.76 16.41
N ASN A 250 13.24 -5.56 16.89
CA ASN A 250 14.63 -5.08 16.83
C ASN A 250 15.53 -5.89 17.77
N SER A 251 15.05 -6.30 18.95
CA SER A 251 15.85 -7.19 19.80
C SER A 251 16.03 -8.56 19.16
N GLN A 252 14.99 -9.15 18.57
CA GLN A 252 15.09 -10.41 17.83
C GLN A 252 15.98 -10.29 16.59
N LEU A 253 15.90 -9.18 15.86
CA LEU A 253 16.70 -8.91 14.67
C LEU A 253 18.17 -8.73 15.05
N LEU A 254 18.47 -7.94 16.08
CA LEU A 254 19.84 -7.77 16.59
C LEU A 254 20.38 -9.08 17.17
N GLN A 255 19.54 -9.87 17.85
CA GLN A 255 19.91 -11.22 18.32
C GLN A 255 20.20 -12.17 17.17
N SER A 256 19.38 -12.14 16.10
CA SER A 256 19.58 -12.97 14.91
C SER A 256 20.84 -12.55 14.15
N ALA A 257 21.06 -11.25 13.99
CA ALA A 257 22.27 -10.69 13.42
C ALA A 257 23.50 -11.07 14.25
N ALA A 258 23.44 -10.93 15.58
CA ALA A 258 24.52 -11.35 16.48
C ALA A 258 24.77 -12.87 16.40
N GLY A 259 23.72 -13.68 16.34
CA GLY A 259 23.79 -15.13 16.17
C GLY A 259 24.45 -15.57 14.87
N ARG A 260 24.37 -14.74 13.82
CA ARG A 260 25.08 -14.94 12.53
C ARG A 260 26.41 -14.17 12.42
N GLY A 261 26.84 -13.48 13.48
CA GLY A 261 28.13 -12.76 13.51
C GLY A 261 28.11 -11.41 12.77
N HIS A 262 26.96 -10.75 12.68
CA HIS A 262 26.76 -9.46 11.99
C HIS A 262 26.53 -8.28 12.94
N SER A 263 26.72 -8.45 14.26
CA SER A 263 26.38 -7.43 15.25
C SER A 263 27.12 -6.10 15.07
N ASP A 264 28.36 -6.12 14.55
CA ASP A 264 29.16 -4.93 14.27
C ASP A 264 28.80 -4.25 12.93
N LYS A 265 27.95 -4.89 12.11
CA LYS A 265 27.57 -4.41 10.78
C LYS A 265 26.23 -3.69 10.76
N VAL A 266 25.36 -3.94 11.73
CA VAL A 266 23.94 -3.56 11.70
C VAL A 266 23.65 -2.40 12.65
N GLU A 267 23.01 -1.36 12.13
CA GLU A 267 22.49 -0.22 12.89
C GLU A 267 20.98 -0.09 12.62
N ILE A 268 20.16 0.03 13.68
CA ILE A 268 18.72 0.27 13.56
C ILE A 268 18.42 1.73 13.91
N ILE A 269 17.82 2.44 12.97
CA ILE A 269 17.46 3.84 13.08
C ILE A 269 15.94 3.90 13.22
N ASN A 270 15.48 4.08 14.47
CA ASN A 270 14.06 4.18 14.76
C ASN A 270 13.53 5.59 14.46
N LYS A 271 13.21 5.84 13.19
CA LYS A 271 12.79 7.15 12.70
C LYS A 271 12.02 7.00 11.39
N SER A 272 10.96 7.78 11.21
CA SER A 272 10.33 7.95 9.90
C SER A 272 11.30 8.58 8.90
N ILE A 273 11.39 8.00 7.71
CA ILE A 273 12.17 8.59 6.61
C ILE A 273 11.65 9.99 6.25
N PHE A 274 10.36 10.26 6.45
CA PHE A 274 9.75 11.57 6.18
C PHE A 274 10.11 12.62 7.23
N ASP A 275 10.55 12.19 8.42
CA ASP A 275 11.04 13.08 9.48
C ASP A 275 12.56 13.32 9.37
N TRP A 276 13.20 12.83 8.29
CA TRP A 276 14.65 12.91 8.12
C TRP A 276 15.14 14.36 7.93
N THR A 277 16.23 14.71 8.61
CA THR A 277 16.76 16.09 8.66
C THR A 277 18.27 16.16 8.45
N GLN A 278 18.99 15.05 8.61
CA GLN A 278 20.44 15.00 8.50
C GLN A 278 20.88 14.74 7.07
N ARG A 279 21.79 15.54 6.53
CA ARG A 279 22.39 15.26 5.23
C ARG A 279 23.46 14.17 5.34
N VAL A 280 23.36 13.14 4.50
CA VAL A 280 24.29 12.02 4.36
C VAL A 280 24.97 12.14 2.98
N PRO A 281 26.16 12.76 2.91
CA PRO A 281 26.84 12.98 1.63
C PRO A 281 27.53 11.72 1.08
N SER A 282 27.78 10.72 1.94
CA SER A 282 28.46 9.49 1.55
C SER A 282 27.67 8.69 0.51
N PRO A 283 28.32 8.05 -0.47
CA PRO A 283 27.66 7.11 -1.37
C PRO A 283 27.01 5.98 -0.57
N CYS A 284 25.76 5.67 -0.88
CA CYS A 284 25.03 4.58 -0.24
C CYS A 284 24.04 3.94 -1.20
N PHE A 285 23.76 2.66 -1.00
CA PHE A 285 22.60 2.01 -1.57
C PHE A 285 21.40 2.24 -0.67
N PHE A 286 20.24 2.49 -1.26
CA PHE A 286 18.98 2.67 -0.56
C PHE A 286 17.99 1.63 -1.08
N LEU A 287 17.57 0.73 -0.21
CA LEU A 287 16.69 -0.39 -0.49
C LEU A 287 15.28 -0.07 0.03
N ALA A 288 14.28 -0.28 -0.82
CA ALA A 288 12.87 -0.16 -0.47
C ALA A 288 12.10 -1.25 -1.24
N PHE A 289 11.95 -2.44 -0.66
CA PHE A 289 11.30 -3.59 -1.29
C PHE A 289 9.91 -3.78 -0.68
N GLU A 290 8.86 -3.72 -1.49
CA GLU A 290 7.45 -3.82 -1.06
C GLU A 290 7.10 -2.74 -0.03
N VAL A 291 7.30 -1.48 -0.42
CA VAL A 291 7.10 -0.31 0.45
C VAL A 291 6.27 0.77 -0.24
N PHE A 292 6.38 0.91 -1.56
CA PHE A 292 5.72 1.97 -2.31
C PHE A 292 4.23 1.70 -2.46
N ASP A 293 3.82 0.44 -2.53
CA ASP A 293 2.41 0.03 -2.52
C ASP A 293 1.63 0.57 -1.32
N ASN A 294 2.23 0.64 -0.14
CA ASN A 294 1.55 1.16 1.05
C ASN A 294 1.67 2.68 1.24
N PHE A 295 2.39 3.39 0.37
CA PHE A 295 2.46 4.85 0.46
C PHE A 295 1.11 5.49 0.16
N ALA A 296 0.72 6.46 0.98
CA ALA A 296 -0.56 7.13 0.85
C ALA A 296 -0.66 7.93 -0.47
N HIS A 297 -1.80 7.77 -1.15
CA HIS A 297 -2.13 8.51 -2.37
C HIS A 297 -3.25 9.51 -2.12
N ASP A 298 -3.19 10.66 -2.78
CA ASP A 298 -4.36 11.54 -2.90
C ASP A 298 -5.30 11.01 -3.99
N VAL A 299 -6.61 11.26 -3.84
CA VAL A 299 -7.57 11.04 -4.92
C VAL A 299 -7.88 12.36 -5.62
N VAL A 300 -7.88 12.33 -6.95
CA VAL A 300 -8.26 13.45 -7.80
C VAL A 300 -9.34 12.99 -8.77
N ARG A 301 -10.31 13.87 -8.99
CA ARG A 301 -11.30 13.75 -10.07
C ARG A 301 -11.31 15.00 -10.90
N TYR A 302 -11.72 14.88 -12.14
CA TYR A 302 -11.70 16.00 -13.08
C TYR A 302 -13.13 16.36 -13.46
N ASP A 303 -13.38 17.66 -13.54
CA ASP A 303 -14.55 18.17 -14.24
C ASP A 303 -14.37 17.90 -15.74
N LEU A 304 -15.33 17.17 -16.34
CA LEU A 304 -15.25 16.78 -17.74
C LEU A 304 -15.39 17.97 -18.71
N ALA A 305 -15.99 19.07 -18.25
CA ALA A 305 -16.16 20.29 -19.04
C ALA A 305 -14.90 21.16 -19.02
N THR A 306 -14.36 21.42 -17.83
CA THR A 306 -13.22 22.35 -17.65
C THR A 306 -11.85 21.67 -17.63
N GLU A 307 -11.80 20.35 -17.46
CA GLU A 307 -10.58 19.56 -17.24
C GLU A 307 -9.86 19.92 -15.93
N ALA A 308 -10.48 20.73 -15.07
CA ALA A 308 -9.89 21.15 -13.82
C ALA A 308 -9.82 19.96 -12.83
N PRO A 309 -8.65 19.71 -12.23
CA PRO A 309 -8.51 18.70 -11.18
C PRO A 309 -9.21 19.17 -9.90
N MET A 310 -9.85 18.24 -9.21
CA MET A 310 -10.46 18.44 -7.91
C MET A 310 -9.99 17.36 -6.95
N GLN A 311 -9.46 17.78 -5.81
CA GLN A 311 -8.87 16.90 -4.81
C GLN A 311 -9.93 16.39 -3.84
N GLY A 312 -9.82 15.11 -3.46
CA GLY A 312 -10.72 14.46 -2.51
C GLY A 312 -10.39 14.76 -1.06
N ILE A 313 -11.44 15.05 -0.29
CA ILE A 313 -11.44 15.26 1.15
C ILE A 313 -12.37 14.23 1.79
N VAL A 314 -11.90 13.60 2.85
CA VAL A 314 -12.67 12.69 3.68
C VAL A 314 -13.22 13.47 4.87
N LEU A 315 -14.54 13.52 4.99
CA LEU A 315 -15.26 14.02 6.15
C LEU A 315 -15.62 12.84 7.05
N ILE A 316 -15.30 12.95 8.34
CA ILE A 316 -15.67 11.98 9.37
C ILE A 316 -16.72 12.64 10.27
N ASP A 317 -17.92 12.07 10.28
CA ASP A 317 -19.02 12.61 11.07
C ASP A 317 -18.88 12.34 12.58
N GLU A 318 -19.94 12.64 13.34
CA GLU A 318 -19.99 12.36 14.78
C GLU A 318 -20.08 10.86 15.12
N LYS A 319 -20.69 10.05 14.25
CA LYS A 319 -20.83 8.60 14.41
C LYS A 319 -19.60 7.84 13.90
N GLY A 320 -18.66 8.54 13.28
CA GLY A 320 -17.50 7.96 12.63
C GLY A 320 -17.86 7.28 11.30
N ASP A 321 -18.84 7.83 10.58
CA ASP A 321 -19.16 7.47 9.20
C ASP A 321 -18.40 8.41 8.25
N PHE A 322 -18.00 7.88 7.10
CA PHE A 322 -17.10 8.53 6.15
C PHE A 322 -17.87 9.07 4.94
N TYR A 323 -17.55 10.30 4.56
CA TYR A 323 -18.13 10.97 3.40
C TYR A 323 -17.02 11.56 2.54
N GLU A 324 -17.17 11.47 1.23
CA GLU A 324 -16.21 11.96 0.26
C GLU A 324 -16.68 13.31 -0.32
N PHE A 325 -15.80 14.29 -0.31
CA PHE A 325 -16.01 15.62 -0.90
C PHE A 325 -14.89 15.93 -1.88
N TYR A 326 -15.17 16.76 -2.88
CA TYR A 326 -14.17 17.20 -3.85
C TYR A 326 -14.07 18.71 -3.85
N THR A 327 -12.84 19.23 -3.83
CA THR A 327 -12.54 20.67 -3.87
C THR A 327 -11.66 21.01 -5.08
N PRO A 328 -11.92 22.12 -5.79
CA PRO A 328 -11.03 22.58 -6.87
C PRO A 328 -9.70 23.14 -6.35
N ASN A 329 -9.63 23.50 -5.06
CA ASN A 329 -8.42 24.03 -4.45
C ASN A 329 -7.47 22.89 -4.08
N LEU A 330 -6.49 22.64 -4.95
CA LEU A 330 -5.43 21.68 -4.69
C LEU A 330 -4.51 22.17 -3.57
N ASP A 331 -4.11 21.25 -2.71
CA ASP A 331 -3.07 21.52 -1.74
C ASP A 331 -1.67 21.65 -2.41
N PRO A 332 -0.68 22.25 -1.72
CA PRO A 332 0.65 22.44 -2.30
C PRO A 332 1.35 21.16 -2.75
N VAL A 333 1.10 20.02 -2.10
CA VAL A 333 1.73 18.74 -2.45
C VAL A 333 1.12 18.18 -3.73
N ALA A 334 -0.21 18.13 -3.85
CA ALA A 334 -0.87 17.69 -5.07
C ALA A 334 -0.57 18.64 -6.25
N ALA A 335 -0.61 19.95 -6.04
CA ALA A 335 -0.26 20.94 -7.07
C ALA A 335 1.18 20.75 -7.58
N ARG A 336 2.13 20.48 -6.66
CA ARG A 336 3.51 20.18 -7.03
C ARG A 336 3.63 18.86 -7.79
N PHE A 337 2.88 17.83 -7.40
CA PHE A 337 2.86 16.56 -8.12
C PHE A 337 2.46 16.74 -9.59
N PHE A 338 1.40 17.50 -9.87
CA PHE A 338 1.01 17.83 -11.24
C PHE A 338 2.12 18.54 -12.00
N CYS A 339 2.71 19.58 -11.41
CA CYS A 339 3.79 20.34 -12.04
C CYS A 339 5.00 19.46 -12.39
N VAL A 340 5.46 18.63 -11.45
CA VAL A 340 6.62 17.74 -11.66
C VAL A 340 6.29 16.65 -12.68
N ARG A 341 5.11 16.02 -12.58
CA ARG A 341 4.67 15.00 -13.54
C ARG A 341 4.56 15.55 -14.96
N ASP A 342 3.95 16.71 -15.12
CA ASP A 342 3.79 17.36 -16.43
C ASP A 342 5.16 17.71 -17.03
N ALA A 343 6.07 18.27 -16.23
CA ALA A 343 7.42 18.58 -16.67
C ALA A 343 8.22 17.32 -17.03
N ALA A 344 8.14 16.26 -16.21
CA ALA A 344 8.89 15.03 -16.40
C ALA A 344 8.42 14.21 -17.61
N THR A 345 7.13 14.27 -17.92
CA THR A 345 6.50 13.45 -18.99
C THR A 345 6.19 14.24 -20.26
N GLY A 346 6.40 15.56 -20.26
CA GLY A 346 5.96 16.45 -21.33
C GLY A 346 4.44 16.42 -21.53
N GLY A 347 3.68 16.22 -20.44
CA GLY A 347 2.21 16.09 -20.46
C GLY A 347 1.68 14.79 -21.06
N ARG A 348 2.51 13.75 -21.22
CA ARG A 348 2.13 12.47 -21.84
C ARG A 348 1.98 11.37 -20.80
N TYR A 349 0.77 11.24 -20.28
CA TYR A 349 0.39 10.17 -19.36
C TYR A 349 -1.08 9.77 -19.54
N LYS A 350 -1.46 8.66 -18.94
CA LYS A 350 -2.84 8.16 -19.01
C LYS A 350 -3.75 9.05 -18.19
N LEU A 351 -4.89 9.44 -18.76
CA LEU A 351 -5.92 10.24 -18.09
C LEU A 351 -7.10 9.34 -17.70
N PRO A 352 -7.83 9.65 -16.61
CA PRO A 352 -9.03 8.92 -16.19
C PRO A 352 -10.29 9.32 -16.98
N TYR A 353 -10.13 10.05 -18.08
CA TYR A 353 -11.20 10.49 -18.98
C TYR A 353 -10.71 10.49 -20.44
N PRO A 354 -11.63 10.46 -21.43
CA PRO A 354 -11.26 10.54 -22.84
C PRO A 354 -10.50 11.84 -23.16
N SER A 355 -9.37 11.75 -23.84
CA SER A 355 -8.58 12.93 -24.23
C SER A 355 -9.28 13.81 -25.27
N THR A 356 -10.16 13.22 -26.09
CA THR A 356 -10.86 13.95 -27.16
C THR A 356 -12.07 14.71 -26.63
N ARG A 357 -12.33 15.91 -27.18
CA ARG A 357 -13.50 16.74 -26.84
C ARG A 357 -14.82 16.01 -27.07
N ILE A 358 -14.93 15.31 -28.21
CA ILE A 358 -16.12 14.51 -28.55
C ILE A 358 -16.29 13.36 -27.55
N GLY A 359 -15.21 12.67 -27.19
CA GLY A 359 -15.25 11.60 -26.19
C GLY A 359 -15.76 12.07 -24.83
N ARG A 360 -15.32 13.26 -24.39
CA ARG A 360 -15.81 13.88 -23.14
C ARG A 360 -17.27 14.29 -23.24
N TRP A 361 -17.67 14.94 -24.33
CA TRP A 361 -19.07 15.32 -24.56
C TRP A 361 -20.01 14.09 -24.55
N ILE A 362 -19.60 12.99 -25.19
CA ILE A 362 -20.37 11.74 -25.15
C ILE A 362 -20.45 11.20 -23.72
N SER A 363 -19.32 11.15 -23.01
CA SER A 363 -19.29 10.65 -21.63
C SER A 363 -20.18 11.47 -20.68
N ALA A 364 -20.20 12.80 -20.84
CA ALA A 364 -21.01 13.70 -20.02
C ALA A 364 -22.52 13.60 -20.33
N ASN A 365 -22.90 13.27 -21.56
CA ASN A 365 -24.31 13.21 -21.99
C ASN A 365 -24.95 11.82 -21.91
N ARG A 366 -24.25 10.81 -21.37
CA ARG A 366 -24.86 9.49 -21.15
C ARG A 366 -25.93 9.59 -20.05
N PRO A 367 -27.06 8.86 -20.18
CA PRO A 367 -28.03 8.78 -19.09
C PRO A 367 -27.34 8.23 -17.84
N PHE A 368 -27.54 8.90 -16.71
CA PHE A 368 -26.86 8.62 -15.43
C PHE A 368 -25.33 8.85 -15.45
N ALA A 369 -24.81 9.68 -16.37
CA ALA A 369 -23.41 10.06 -16.37
C ALA A 369 -23.05 10.76 -15.04
N PRO A 370 -21.94 10.37 -14.40
CA PRO A 370 -21.41 11.13 -13.28
C PRO A 370 -20.90 12.48 -13.77
N ASN A 371 -21.05 13.52 -12.95
CA ASN A 371 -20.55 14.86 -13.29
C ASN A 371 -19.02 14.91 -13.43
N LEU A 372 -18.32 13.96 -12.79
CA LEU A 372 -16.86 13.93 -12.69
C LEU A 372 -16.29 12.66 -13.32
N SER A 373 -15.03 12.75 -13.76
CA SER A 373 -14.24 11.61 -14.27
C SER A 373 -14.21 10.43 -13.29
N THR A 374 -13.69 9.27 -13.69
CA THR A 374 -13.30 8.27 -12.70
C THR A 374 -12.19 8.82 -11.79
N PRO A 375 -12.09 8.37 -10.54
CA PRO A 375 -11.02 8.79 -9.64
C PRO A 375 -9.66 8.35 -10.19
N GLU A 376 -8.67 9.20 -9.98
CA GLU A 376 -7.25 8.92 -10.17
C GLU A 376 -6.56 9.04 -8.81
N TYR A 377 -5.77 8.05 -8.46
CA TYR A 377 -4.97 8.06 -7.24
C TYR A 377 -3.54 8.47 -7.60
N ILE A 378 -3.08 9.56 -7.01
CA ILE A 378 -1.76 10.13 -7.31
C ILE A 378 -0.78 9.86 -6.14
N PRO A 379 0.43 9.34 -6.42
CA PRO A 379 1.40 8.90 -5.40
C PRO A 379 2.14 10.10 -4.78
N THR A 380 1.41 10.98 -4.07
CA THR A 380 1.99 12.20 -3.46
C THR A 380 3.00 11.88 -2.37
N ARG A 381 2.78 10.82 -1.57
CA ARG A 381 3.73 10.40 -0.53
C ARG A 381 5.01 9.79 -1.11
N LEU A 382 4.93 9.07 -2.23
CA LEU A 382 6.12 8.59 -2.96
C LEU A 382 6.95 9.76 -3.51
N MET A 383 6.31 10.79 -4.06
CA MET A 383 7.01 12.01 -4.49
C MET A 383 7.77 12.67 -3.33
N GLN A 384 7.14 12.77 -2.15
CA GLN A 384 7.80 13.29 -0.94
C GLN A 384 9.00 12.43 -0.52
N PHE A 385 8.92 11.11 -0.67
CA PHE A 385 10.04 10.21 -0.40
C PHE A 385 11.21 10.48 -1.36
N PHE A 386 10.93 10.71 -2.65
CA PHE A 386 11.98 11.12 -3.60
C PHE A 386 12.63 12.45 -3.24
N ASP A 387 11.87 13.41 -2.68
CA ASP A 387 12.45 14.65 -2.16
C ASP A 387 13.40 14.42 -1.00
N VAL A 388 13.04 13.52 -0.07
CA VAL A 388 13.91 13.14 1.05
C VAL A 388 15.22 12.57 0.51
N LEU A 389 15.15 11.64 -0.44
CA LEU A 389 16.34 11.04 -1.04
C LEU A 389 17.20 12.09 -1.78
N GLY A 390 16.58 12.95 -2.59
CA GLY A 390 17.28 14.01 -3.32
C GLY A 390 17.95 15.03 -2.40
N LYS A 391 17.26 15.43 -1.33
CA LYS A 391 17.73 16.46 -0.39
C LYS A 391 18.79 15.95 0.58
N TYR A 392 18.53 14.80 1.20
CA TYR A 392 19.33 14.33 2.33
C TYR A 392 20.33 13.25 1.95
N PHE A 393 20.12 12.52 0.87
CA PHE A 393 21.04 11.46 0.42
C PHE A 393 21.55 11.74 -1.00
N PRO A 394 22.23 12.86 -1.28
CA PRO A 394 22.56 13.26 -2.66
C PRO A 394 23.36 12.21 -3.46
N ALA A 395 24.15 11.37 -2.80
CA ALA A 395 24.95 10.31 -3.41
C ALA A 395 24.27 8.91 -3.38
N HIS A 396 22.98 8.83 -3.05
CA HIS A 396 22.27 7.55 -3.01
C HIS A 396 22.17 6.87 -4.38
N ARG A 397 22.06 5.54 -4.34
CA ARG A 397 21.58 4.70 -5.44
C ARG A 397 20.39 3.91 -4.93
N LEU A 398 19.24 4.15 -5.53
CA LEU A 398 18.01 3.44 -5.20
C LEU A 398 18.04 2.05 -5.85
N LEU A 399 17.62 1.03 -5.10
CA LEU A 399 17.22 -0.27 -5.61
C LEU A 399 15.92 -0.65 -4.91
N THR A 400 14.84 -0.77 -5.67
CA THR A 400 13.49 -0.98 -5.14
C THR A 400 12.75 -1.98 -6.02
N SER A 401 11.85 -2.74 -5.39
CA SER A 401 10.94 -3.65 -6.07
C SER A 401 9.56 -3.49 -5.51
N ASP A 402 8.55 -3.43 -6.38
CA ASP A 402 7.16 -3.28 -5.96
C ASP A 402 6.19 -3.79 -7.05
N PHE A 403 4.92 -3.94 -6.71
CA PHE A 403 3.88 -4.42 -7.61
C PHE A 403 3.49 -3.32 -8.60
N HIS A 404 3.67 -3.58 -9.90
CA HIS A 404 3.19 -2.69 -10.96
C HIS A 404 1.74 -2.95 -11.36
N SER A 405 1.16 -4.09 -10.92
CA SER A 405 -0.22 -4.46 -11.19
C SER A 405 -0.80 -5.25 -10.02
N LEU A 406 -2.03 -4.90 -9.68
CA LEU A 406 -2.79 -5.46 -8.57
C LEU A 406 -4.18 -5.86 -9.10
N PRO A 407 -4.52 -7.17 -9.14
CA PRO A 407 -5.86 -7.62 -9.55
C PRO A 407 -6.91 -7.16 -8.52
N ASP A 408 -8.17 -7.04 -8.93
CA ASP A 408 -9.27 -6.69 -8.02
C ASP A 408 -9.17 -5.32 -7.31
N ALA A 409 -8.37 -4.40 -7.87
CA ALA A 409 -8.35 -3.01 -7.43
C ALA A 409 -9.73 -2.34 -7.55
N ILE A 410 -9.99 -1.37 -6.68
CA ILE A 410 -11.24 -0.59 -6.75
C ILE A 410 -11.30 0.24 -8.04
N LYS A 411 -12.47 0.81 -8.33
CA LYS A 411 -12.65 1.61 -9.55
C LYS A 411 -11.79 2.88 -9.51
N GLY A 412 -10.86 3.01 -10.47
CA GLY A 412 -10.09 4.24 -10.70
C GLY A 412 -8.80 3.99 -11.49
N LEU A 413 -8.10 5.06 -11.84
CA LEU A 413 -6.74 5.00 -12.36
C LEU A 413 -5.77 4.92 -11.17
N ASN A 414 -4.82 3.97 -11.22
CA ASN A 414 -3.86 3.67 -10.14
C ASN A 414 -4.54 3.38 -8.80
N ALA A 415 -5.75 2.81 -8.85
CA ALA A 415 -6.57 2.58 -7.68
C ALA A 415 -6.02 1.47 -6.79
N PRO A 416 -6.25 1.55 -5.47
CA PRO A 416 -5.75 0.55 -4.54
C PRO A 416 -6.59 -0.73 -4.55
N ILE A 417 -5.97 -1.83 -4.12
CA ILE A 417 -6.70 -2.91 -3.46
C ILE A 417 -6.92 -2.49 -2.02
N VAL A 418 -8.14 -2.68 -1.52
CA VAL A 418 -8.47 -2.50 -0.11
C VAL A 418 -9.05 -3.80 0.39
N GLN A 419 -8.37 -4.42 1.36
CA GLN A 419 -8.76 -5.74 1.85
C GLN A 419 -8.49 -5.90 3.34
N THR A 420 -9.26 -6.76 3.97
CA THR A 420 -8.99 -7.27 5.32
C THR A 420 -9.06 -8.77 5.31
N ARG A 421 -8.29 -9.44 6.15
CA ARG A 421 -8.48 -10.85 6.43
C ARG A 421 -9.51 -11.06 7.56
N TYR A 422 -10.45 -11.97 7.34
CA TYR A 422 -11.42 -12.41 8.34
C TYR A 422 -11.58 -13.93 8.27
N ALA A 423 -11.50 -14.62 9.40
CA ALA A 423 -11.59 -16.08 9.50
C ALA A 423 -10.70 -16.79 8.47
N ARG A 424 -9.43 -16.36 8.39
CA ARG A 424 -8.39 -16.84 7.47
C ARG A 424 -8.61 -16.51 5.98
N GLN A 425 -9.70 -15.85 5.60
CA GLN A 425 -10.01 -15.50 4.21
C GLN A 425 -9.82 -14.01 3.91
N PRO A 426 -9.28 -13.64 2.74
CA PRO A 426 -9.25 -12.25 2.32
C PRO A 426 -10.65 -11.77 1.94
N VAL A 427 -11.03 -10.60 2.44
CA VAL A 427 -12.30 -9.92 2.19
C VAL A 427 -11.99 -8.56 1.54
N PRO A 428 -12.12 -8.45 0.21
CA PRO A 428 -11.92 -7.18 -0.48
C PRO A 428 -13.11 -6.24 -0.26
N VAL A 429 -12.85 -4.95 -0.34
CA VAL A 429 -13.88 -3.90 -0.27
C VAL A 429 -13.76 -2.91 -1.41
N SER A 430 -14.86 -2.21 -1.70
CA SER A 430 -15.03 -1.36 -2.88
C SER A 430 -14.64 0.12 -2.67
N THR A 431 -14.11 0.48 -1.50
CA THR A 431 -13.79 1.87 -1.14
C THR A 431 -12.58 1.92 -0.21
N PRO A 432 -11.73 2.97 -0.29
CA PRO A 432 -10.67 3.19 0.70
C PRO A 432 -11.21 3.81 1.99
N LEU A 433 -12.47 4.26 2.02
CA LEU A 433 -13.10 4.87 3.20
C LEU A 433 -13.56 3.80 4.18
N VAL A 434 -12.59 3.19 4.84
CA VAL A 434 -12.74 2.03 5.72
C VAL A 434 -12.37 2.39 7.15
N HIS A 435 -12.82 1.57 8.10
CA HIS A 435 -12.52 1.82 9.50
C HIS A 435 -11.02 1.71 9.75
N GLN A 436 -10.40 2.80 10.22
CA GLN A 436 -8.94 2.93 10.31
C GLN A 436 -8.31 1.78 11.10
N GLY A 437 -7.25 1.19 10.55
CA GLY A 437 -6.46 0.15 11.20
C GLY A 437 -6.88 -1.29 10.98
N TYR A 438 -7.97 -1.55 10.27
CA TYR A 438 -8.45 -2.90 10.01
C TYR A 438 -8.14 -3.41 8.61
N PHE A 439 -7.95 -2.50 7.66
CA PHE A 439 -7.79 -2.84 6.26
C PHE A 439 -6.40 -2.48 5.80
N ASP A 440 -5.86 -3.38 5.00
CA ASP A 440 -4.69 -3.13 4.18
C ASP A 440 -5.10 -2.33 2.95
N ILE A 441 -4.26 -1.36 2.58
CA ILE A 441 -4.46 -0.49 1.42
C ILE A 441 -3.15 -0.52 0.64
N MET A 442 -3.19 -1.10 -0.55
CA MET A 442 -2.04 -1.27 -1.43
C MET A 442 -2.33 -0.68 -2.80
N PHE A 443 -1.41 0.12 -3.32
CA PHE A 443 -1.48 0.76 -4.62
C PHE A 443 -0.54 0.09 -5.61
N PRO A 444 -0.95 -0.10 -6.87
CA PRO A 444 0.00 -0.50 -7.90
C PRO A 444 0.94 0.68 -8.22
N THR A 445 2.23 0.41 -8.28
CA THR A 445 3.24 1.40 -8.65
C THR A 445 3.30 1.58 -10.16
N ASP A 446 2.94 2.77 -10.67
CA ASP A 446 3.22 3.15 -12.05
C ASP A 446 4.72 3.49 -12.19
N PHE A 447 5.54 2.47 -12.46
CA PHE A 447 6.99 2.61 -12.56
C PHE A 447 7.42 3.58 -13.65
N ARG A 448 6.65 3.74 -14.73
CA ARG A 448 7.00 4.66 -15.82
C ARG A 448 6.91 6.12 -15.37
N ILE A 449 5.81 6.46 -14.70
CA ILE A 449 5.60 7.81 -14.18
C ILE A 449 6.49 8.06 -12.97
N SER A 450 6.59 7.09 -12.06
CA SER A 450 7.42 7.18 -10.85
C SER A 450 8.90 7.34 -11.19
N GLU A 451 9.39 6.61 -12.20
CA GLU A 451 10.74 6.79 -12.74
C GLU A 451 10.96 8.22 -13.24
N SER A 452 10.06 8.72 -14.09
CA SER A 452 10.18 10.07 -14.68
C SER A 452 10.22 11.15 -13.59
N ILE A 453 9.36 11.02 -12.56
CA ILE A 453 9.31 11.94 -11.42
C ILE A 453 10.59 11.82 -10.59
N TYR A 454 11.07 10.61 -10.30
CA TYR A 454 12.31 10.38 -9.56
C TYR A 454 13.53 11.02 -10.26
N GLN A 455 13.64 10.84 -11.58
CA GLN A 455 14.71 11.45 -12.39
C GLN A 455 14.62 12.98 -12.36
N ALA A 456 13.41 13.54 -12.49
CA ALA A 456 13.20 14.99 -12.44
C ALA A 456 13.54 15.61 -11.07
N ILE A 457 13.29 14.89 -9.97
CA ILE A 457 13.57 15.38 -8.60
C ILE A 457 15.05 15.21 -8.25
N THR A 458 15.63 14.06 -8.54
CA THR A 458 16.97 13.69 -8.05
C THR A 458 18.09 13.95 -9.05
N GLY A 459 17.76 14.11 -10.34
CA GLY A 459 18.72 14.20 -11.44
C GLY A 459 19.48 12.90 -11.71
N LYS A 460 19.10 11.78 -11.08
CA LYS A 460 19.77 10.49 -11.21
C LYS A 460 19.15 9.68 -12.33
N LEU A 461 19.99 9.01 -13.12
CA LEU A 461 19.54 8.08 -14.16
C LEU A 461 19.09 6.76 -13.55
N THR A 462 18.02 6.20 -14.06
CA THR A 462 17.45 4.93 -13.59
C THR A 462 17.10 4.03 -14.74
N ARG A 463 16.82 2.77 -14.40
CA ARG A 463 16.18 1.80 -15.28
C ARG A 463 15.15 0.99 -14.50
N VAL A 464 14.13 0.54 -15.23
CA VAL A 464 13.12 -0.41 -14.75
C VAL A 464 13.29 -1.74 -15.48
N LEU A 465 13.24 -2.83 -14.74
CA LEU A 465 13.21 -4.20 -15.25
C LEU A 465 11.97 -4.92 -14.70
N SER A 466 11.52 -5.96 -15.40
CA SER A 466 10.62 -6.91 -14.75
C SER A 466 11.36 -7.65 -13.63
N HIS A 467 10.61 -8.14 -12.63
CA HIS A 467 11.17 -9.02 -11.61
C HIS A 467 11.91 -10.20 -12.22
N GLU A 468 11.33 -10.87 -13.22
CA GLU A 468 11.95 -11.98 -13.93
C GLU A 468 13.28 -11.59 -14.58
N GLU A 469 13.33 -10.47 -15.31
CA GLU A 469 14.55 -10.00 -15.96
C GLU A 469 15.65 -9.68 -14.95
N PHE A 470 15.30 -9.09 -13.81
CA PHE A 470 16.26 -8.83 -12.75
C PHE A 470 16.80 -10.13 -12.16
N MET A 471 15.92 -11.08 -11.83
CA MET A 471 16.34 -12.37 -11.26
C MET A 471 17.18 -13.19 -12.23
N ARG A 472 16.85 -13.22 -13.53
CA ARG A 472 17.69 -13.88 -14.55
C ARG A 472 19.10 -13.30 -14.66
N ARG A 473 19.30 -12.03 -14.30
CA ARG A 473 20.62 -11.38 -14.34
C ARG A 473 21.46 -11.63 -13.09
N TRP A 474 20.82 -11.81 -11.94
CA TRP A 474 21.51 -11.76 -10.65
C TRP A 474 21.32 -13.01 -9.78
N ALA A 475 20.26 -13.80 -9.98
CA ALA A 475 20.07 -15.06 -9.29
C ALA A 475 20.75 -16.21 -10.06
N TYR A 476 21.11 -17.28 -9.34
CA TYR A 476 21.40 -18.57 -9.96
C TYR A 476 20.06 -19.29 -10.08
N VAL A 477 19.51 -19.23 -11.29
CA VAL A 477 18.14 -19.67 -11.58
C VAL A 477 18.03 -21.19 -11.40
N GLU A 478 19.11 -21.92 -11.64
CA GLU A 478 19.21 -23.37 -11.50
C GLU A 478 18.94 -23.83 -10.05
N GLU A 479 19.25 -23.01 -9.05
CA GLU A 479 19.00 -23.31 -7.63
C GLU A 479 17.52 -23.16 -7.23
N THR A 480 16.72 -22.57 -8.11
CA THR A 480 15.29 -22.33 -7.91
C THR A 480 14.43 -23.02 -8.96
N GLU A 481 15.02 -23.90 -9.77
CA GLU A 481 14.34 -24.69 -10.79
C GLU A 481 13.89 -26.04 -10.20
N THR A 482 12.64 -26.43 -10.48
CA THR A 482 12.08 -27.75 -10.13
C THR A 482 12.57 -28.80 -11.12
N ARG A 483 12.33 -30.09 -10.83
CA ARG A 483 12.72 -31.18 -11.73
C ARG A 483 11.98 -31.16 -13.07
N SER A 484 10.78 -30.58 -13.11
CA SER A 484 9.99 -30.34 -14.33
C SER A 484 10.56 -29.22 -15.21
N GLY A 485 11.50 -28.42 -14.71
CA GLY A 485 12.07 -27.26 -15.40
C GLY A 485 11.32 -25.94 -15.15
N GLU A 486 10.34 -25.93 -14.25
CA GLU A 486 9.64 -24.72 -13.83
C GLU A 486 10.48 -23.96 -12.80
N ASN A 487 10.36 -22.64 -12.76
CA ASN A 487 11.11 -21.82 -11.80
C ASN A 487 10.17 -20.92 -10.99
N PRO A 488 9.81 -21.31 -9.75
CA PRO A 488 8.93 -20.53 -8.90
C PRO A 488 9.43 -19.10 -8.61
N LEU A 489 10.75 -18.88 -8.48
CA LEU A 489 11.34 -17.55 -8.25
C LEU A 489 11.01 -16.60 -9.42
N LEU A 490 11.02 -17.09 -10.66
CA LEU A 490 10.66 -16.31 -11.84
C LEU A 490 9.14 -16.25 -12.07
N GLY A 491 8.42 -17.30 -11.67
CA GLY A 491 7.00 -17.51 -11.97
C GLY A 491 6.03 -16.66 -11.16
N TRP A 492 6.30 -16.45 -9.86
CA TRP A 492 5.29 -15.96 -8.91
C TRP A 492 5.07 -14.45 -8.94
N TYR A 493 6.14 -13.66 -8.97
CA TYR A 493 6.08 -12.20 -8.85
C TYR A 493 6.14 -11.51 -10.21
N LYS A 494 5.45 -12.06 -11.21
CA LYS A 494 5.38 -11.48 -12.57
C LYS A 494 4.74 -10.09 -12.62
N ASN A 495 3.91 -9.78 -11.63
CA ASN A 495 3.29 -8.46 -11.46
C ASN A 495 4.15 -7.47 -10.68
N ALA A 496 5.43 -7.79 -10.40
CA ALA A 496 6.39 -6.90 -9.78
C ALA A 496 7.44 -6.40 -10.77
N SER A 497 7.98 -5.21 -10.51
CA SER A 497 9.08 -4.61 -11.27
C SER A 497 10.15 -4.09 -10.33
N VAL A 498 11.38 -4.04 -10.83
CA VAL A 498 12.55 -3.55 -10.11
C VAL A 498 13.02 -2.25 -10.75
N LEU A 499 13.11 -1.18 -9.95
CA LEU A 499 13.71 0.09 -10.36
C LEU A 499 15.05 0.27 -9.66
N TYR A 500 16.07 0.67 -10.41
CA TYR A 500 17.39 0.91 -9.86
C TYR A 500 18.10 2.10 -10.50
N THR A 501 18.95 2.76 -9.73
CA THR A 501 19.84 3.84 -10.20
C THR A 501 21.06 3.28 -10.93
N VAL A 502 21.38 3.87 -12.09
CA VAL A 502 22.53 3.49 -12.95
C VAL A 502 23.83 4.12 -12.45
#